data_AF-A0AAW3I2Q3-F1
#
_entry.id   AF-A0AAW3I2Q3-F1
#
_cell.length_a   1.000
_cell.length_b   1.000
_cell.length_c   1.000
_cell.angle_alpha   90.00
_cell.angle_beta   90.00
_cell.angle_gamma   90.00
#
_symmetry.space_group_name_H-M   'P 1'
#
loop_
_entity.id
_entity.type
_entity.pdbx_description
1 polymer ?
#
loop_
_entity_poly.entity_id
_entity_poly.type
_entity_poly.pdbx_seq_one_letter_code
_entity_poly.pdbx_strand_id
1 'polypeptide(L)'
;MSQTLLQLFVAKSGPKIRIGIIFVDYLRIGFSATTASAWSARARPGLGVSVPISWEELPQLSSGAQWTITNVVADKRPLCLKI
;
A
#
# COMPACT_ATOMS: atom_id res chain seq x y z
N MET A 1 -0.36 19.67 -0.68
CA MET A 1 -1.18 18.76 0.14
C MET A 1 -0.71 18.66 1.60
N SER A 2 0.59 18.63 1.92
CA SER A 2 1.04 18.50 3.33
C SER A 2 0.85 19.76 4.20
N GLN A 3 0.90 20.98 3.64
CA GLN A 3 0.68 22.20 4.43
C GLN A 3 -0.68 22.26 5.14
N THR A 4 -1.69 21.55 4.64
CA THR A 4 -3.08 21.67 5.12
C THR A 4 -3.40 20.70 6.26
N LEU A 5 -2.63 19.62 6.45
CA LEU A 5 -2.89 18.55 7.43
C LEU A 5 -1.60 18.02 8.08
N LEU A 6 -0.77 18.94 8.60
CA LEU A 6 0.52 18.61 9.24
C LEU A 6 0.39 17.65 10.44
N GLN A 7 -0.80 17.52 11.05
CA GLN A 7 -1.07 16.60 12.14
C GLN A 7 -1.12 15.12 11.71
N LEU A 8 -1.36 14.85 10.43
CA LEU A 8 -1.53 13.49 9.90
C LEU A 8 -0.45 13.09 8.90
N PHE A 9 0.12 14.07 8.19
CA PHE A 9 1.02 13.79 7.06
C PHE A 9 2.34 14.56 7.13
N VAL A 10 3.40 13.90 6.67
CA VAL A 10 4.71 14.50 6.44
C VAL A 10 5.17 14.20 5.02
N ALA A 11 5.83 15.19 4.39
CA ALA A 11 6.41 15.08 3.05
C ALA A 11 7.94 14.93 3.08
N LYS A 12 8.56 14.90 4.26
CA LYS A 12 9.99 14.66 4.40
C LYS A 12 10.23 13.19 4.75
N SER A 13 11.22 12.57 4.11
CA SER A 13 11.57 11.18 4.33
C SER A 13 12.41 10.99 5.60
N GLY A 14 12.24 9.83 6.23
CA GLY A 14 12.97 9.44 7.43
C GLY A 14 12.04 8.98 8.56
N PRO A 15 12.44 7.96 9.33
CA PRO A 15 11.57 7.40 10.39
C PRO A 15 11.39 8.35 11.57
N LYS A 16 12.43 9.09 11.96
CA LYS A 16 12.42 9.97 13.16
C LYS A 16 11.40 11.09 13.08
N ILE A 17 11.08 11.53 11.87
CA ILE A 17 10.22 12.69 11.62
C ILE A 17 8.77 12.30 11.31
N ARG A 18 8.44 11.00 11.34
CA ARG A 18 7.10 10.46 11.02
C ARG A 18 6.53 9.57 12.13
N ILE A 19 6.90 9.83 13.37
CA ILE A 19 6.39 9.07 14.52
C ILE A 19 4.91 9.43 14.71
N GLY A 20 4.03 8.44 14.62
CA GLY A 20 2.58 8.62 14.77
C GLY A 20 1.85 9.28 13.59
N ILE A 21 2.55 9.58 12.49
CA ILE A 21 1.99 10.22 11.29
C ILE A 21 2.44 9.51 10.01
N ILE A 22 1.73 9.72 8.92
CA ILE A 22 1.96 9.03 7.65
C ILE A 22 2.90 9.85 6.77
N PHE A 23 3.95 9.21 6.27
CA PHE A 23 4.77 9.80 5.21
C PHE A 23 4.17 9.52 3.85
N VAL A 24 3.87 10.57 3.09
CA VAL A 24 3.43 10.45 1.69
C VAL A 24 4.68 10.25 0.81
N ASP A 25 4.98 8.99 0.49
CA ASP A 25 6.19 8.62 -0.26
C ASP A 25 6.05 8.92 -1.75
N TYR A 26 6.47 10.13 -2.15
CA TYR A 26 6.57 10.54 -3.55
C TYR A 26 7.92 10.16 -4.20
N LEU A 27 8.84 9.51 -3.49
CA LEU A 27 10.19 9.24 -4.00
C LEU A 27 10.21 8.14 -5.09
N ARG A 28 9.07 7.45 -5.29
CA ARG A 28 8.93 6.34 -6.24
C ARG A 28 8.64 6.74 -7.68
N ILE A 29 8.57 8.03 -7.97
CA ILE A 29 8.38 8.56 -9.34
C ILE A 29 9.71 8.95 -10.02
N GLY A 30 10.82 8.94 -9.28
CA GLY A 30 12.14 9.31 -9.81
C GLY A 30 12.67 8.31 -10.83
N PHE A 31 13.59 8.77 -11.69
CA PHE A 31 14.30 7.89 -12.61
C PHE A 31 14.97 6.73 -11.84
N SER A 32 14.83 5.51 -12.38
CA SER A 32 15.30 4.25 -11.78
C SER A 32 14.59 3.80 -10.49
N ALA A 33 13.60 4.54 -9.98
CA ALA A 33 12.78 4.05 -8.87
C ALA A 33 11.75 3.03 -9.35
N THR A 34 11.50 2.00 -8.53
CA THR A 34 10.49 0.97 -8.79
C THR A 34 9.56 0.77 -7.60
N THR A 35 8.35 0.28 -7.89
CA THR A 35 7.30 -0.09 -6.93
C THR A 35 6.89 -1.53 -7.19
N ALA A 36 6.41 -2.23 -6.16
CA ALA A 36 5.92 -3.60 -6.31
C ALA A 36 4.77 -3.65 -7.33
N SER A 37 4.81 -4.65 -8.23
CA SER A 37 3.76 -4.86 -9.22
C SER A 37 2.47 -5.37 -8.56
N ALA A 38 1.32 -5.07 -9.16
CA ALA A 38 0.07 -5.73 -8.81
C ALA A 38 0.22 -7.26 -8.90
N TRP A 39 -0.39 -7.97 -7.97
CA TRP A 39 -0.35 -9.43 -7.81
C TRP A 39 1.04 -10.04 -7.49
N SER A 40 2.08 -9.22 -7.28
CA SER A 40 3.37 -9.73 -6.83
C SER A 40 3.36 -10.12 -5.35
N ALA A 41 4.05 -11.22 -5.02
CA ALA A 41 4.27 -11.64 -3.64
C ALA A 41 5.38 -10.82 -2.97
N ARG A 42 5.29 -10.65 -1.65
CA ARG A 42 6.27 -9.93 -0.83
C ARG A 42 7.08 -10.91 0.00
N ALA A 43 8.40 -10.78 -0.02
CA ALA A 43 9.34 -11.57 0.78
C ALA A 43 9.28 -11.16 2.27
N ARG A 44 8.17 -11.49 2.93
CA ARG A 44 7.92 -11.33 4.37
C ARG A 44 7.24 -12.60 4.90
N PRO A 45 7.28 -12.88 6.21
CA PRO A 45 6.53 -13.97 6.81
C PRO A 45 5.06 -13.93 6.37
N GLY A 46 4.52 -15.07 5.93
CA GLY A 46 3.18 -15.18 5.37
C GLY A 46 3.05 -14.91 3.86
N LEU A 47 4.10 -14.41 3.17
CA LEU A 47 4.10 -14.17 1.72
C LEU A 47 2.89 -13.33 1.24
N GLY A 48 2.73 -12.15 1.84
CA GLY A 48 1.65 -11.23 1.49
C GLY A 48 1.69 -10.80 0.01
N VAL A 49 0.53 -10.58 -0.61
CA VAL A 49 0.39 -10.26 -2.05
C VAL A 49 -0.05 -8.82 -2.23
N SER A 50 0.49 -8.13 -3.26
CA SER A 50 0.08 -6.77 -3.63
C SER A 50 -1.24 -6.79 -4.40
N VAL A 51 -2.35 -6.83 -3.67
CA VAL A 51 -3.69 -6.99 -4.27
C VAL A 51 -4.29 -5.60 -4.57
N PRO A 52 -4.70 -5.30 -5.83
CA PRO A 52 -5.51 -4.12 -6.15
C PRO A 52 -6.80 -4.10 -5.31
N ILE A 53 -7.45 -2.97 -5.07
CA ILE A 53 -8.75 -2.91 -4.35
C ILE A 53 -9.59 -1.77 -4.91
N SER A 54 -10.90 -1.83 -4.72
CA SER A 54 -11.79 -0.70 -4.98
C SER A 54 -11.80 0.28 -3.80
N TRP A 55 -12.30 1.49 -4.03
CA TRP A 55 -12.41 2.50 -2.96
C TRP A 55 -13.44 2.12 -1.90
N GLU A 56 -14.47 1.38 -2.29
CA GLU A 56 -15.54 0.89 -1.41
C GLU A 56 -15.05 -0.22 -0.46
N GLU A 57 -14.01 -0.97 -0.86
CA GLU A 57 -13.39 -2.03 -0.04
C GLU A 57 -12.44 -1.46 1.02
N LEU A 58 -11.87 -0.27 0.80
CA LEU A 58 -10.84 0.33 1.65
C LEU A 58 -11.21 0.37 3.16
N PRO A 59 -12.44 0.73 3.57
CA PRO A 59 -12.81 0.77 4.99
C PRO A 59 -12.88 -0.61 5.66
N GLN A 60 -12.98 -1.69 4.88
CA GLN A 60 -13.17 -3.06 5.37
C GLN A 60 -11.83 -3.80 5.59
N LEU A 61 -10.72 -3.21 5.16
CA LEU A 61 -9.41 -3.84 5.25
C LEU A 61 -8.93 -3.87 6.70
N SER A 62 -8.45 -5.03 7.12
CA SER A 62 -7.83 -5.20 8.44
C SER A 62 -6.31 -4.97 8.44
N SER A 63 -5.66 -5.19 7.29
CA SER A 63 -4.20 -5.15 7.17
C SER A 63 -3.74 -4.97 5.72
N GLY A 64 -2.60 -4.31 5.54
CA GLY A 64 -1.91 -4.22 4.24
C GLY A 64 -1.31 -5.54 3.75
N ALA A 65 -1.35 -6.61 4.56
CA ALA A 65 -0.91 -7.95 4.20
C ALA A 65 -1.98 -9.03 4.49
N GLN A 66 -3.27 -8.66 4.45
CA GLN A 66 -4.37 -9.61 4.71
C GLN A 66 -4.44 -10.75 3.67
N TRP A 67 -4.01 -10.49 2.44
CA TRP A 67 -3.91 -11.50 1.39
C TRP A 67 -2.50 -12.06 1.29
N THR A 68 -2.41 -13.37 1.21
CA THR A 68 -1.21 -14.17 1.07
C THR A 68 -1.32 -15.08 -0.15
N ILE A 69 -0.19 -15.67 -0.56
CA ILE A 69 -0.19 -16.63 -1.67
C ILE A 69 -1.15 -17.82 -1.47
N THR A 70 -1.47 -18.17 -0.22
CA THR A 70 -2.33 -19.31 0.11
C THR A 70 -3.82 -18.98 0.07
N ASN A 71 -4.22 -17.73 0.32
CA ASN A 71 -5.64 -17.35 0.42
C ASN A 71 -6.14 -16.52 -0.77
N VAL A 72 -5.23 -15.83 -1.48
CA VAL A 72 -5.61 -14.86 -2.52
C VAL A 72 -6.37 -15.50 -3.69
N VAL A 73 -6.11 -16.77 -3.99
CA VAL A 73 -6.77 -17.51 -5.07
C VAL A 73 -8.20 -17.92 -4.70
N ALA A 74 -8.50 -18.09 -3.41
CA ALA A 74 -9.83 -18.42 -2.93
C ALA A 74 -10.77 -17.20 -2.90
N ASP A 75 -10.21 -16.00 -2.98
CA ASP A 75 -10.95 -14.76 -2.98
C ASP A 75 -11.66 -14.54 -4.33
N LYS A 76 -12.99 -14.48 -4.31
CA LYS A 76 -13.86 -14.35 -5.50
C LYS A 76 -14.16 -12.89 -5.88
N ARG A 77 -13.42 -11.95 -5.32
CA ARG A 77 -13.46 -10.53 -5.68
C ARG A 77 -13.44 -10.29 -7.20
N PRO A 78 -14.22 -9.33 -7.72
CA PRO A 78 -14.13 -8.95 -9.12
C PRO A 78 -12.73 -8.40 -9.43
N LEU A 79 -12.21 -8.71 -10.61
CA LEU A 79 -10.95 -8.13 -11.09
C LEU A 79 -11.13 -6.62 -11.20
N CYS A 80 -10.51 -5.88 -10.28
CA CYS A 80 -10.42 -4.42 -10.35
C CYS A 80 -9.34 -4.05 -11.37
N LEU A 81 -9.60 -4.37 -12.65
CA LEU A 81 -8.83 -3.91 -13.81
C LEU A 81 -9.50 -2.65 -14.35
N LYS A 82 -9.47 -1.58 -13.55
CA LYS A 82 -9.68 -0.22 -14.06
C LYS A 82 -8.35 0.49 -13.90
N ILE A 83 -7.57 0.50 -14.98
CA ILE A 83 -6.36 1.32 -15.10
C ILE A 83 -6.80 2.65 -15.73
#